data_AF-A0A3S1KQ06-F1
#
_entry.id   AF-A0A3S1KQ06-F1
#
_cell.length_a   1.000
_cell.length_b   1.000
_cell.length_c   1.000
_cell.angle_alpha   90.00
_cell.angle_beta   90.00
_cell.angle_gamma   90.00
#
_symmetry.space_group_name_H-M   'P 1'
#
loop_
_entity.id
_entity.type
_entity.pdbx_description
1 polymer ?
#
loop_
_entity_poly.entity_id
_entity_poly.type
_entity_poly.pdbx_seq_one_letter_code
_entity_poly.pdbx_strand_id
1 'polypeptide(L)' 'MTGVAKQSDRDQQTHISKLSLTNFRNYATLSIDLDPGAVVFSGDNGAGKTNL' A
#
# COMPACT_ATOMS: atom_id res chain seq x y z
N MET A 1 -23.95 -2.55 -14.01
CA MET A 1 -23.24 -1.30 -14.31
C MET A 1 -21.94 -1.32 -13.50
N THR A 2 -20.92 -2.04 -13.98
CA THR A 2 -19.62 -2.14 -13.30
C THR A 2 -18.56 -2.04 -14.38
N GLY A 3 -18.02 -0.84 -14.56
CA GLY A 3 -16.89 -0.63 -15.44
C GLY A 3 -15.65 -1.24 -14.79
N VAL A 4 -15.25 -2.44 -15.22
CA VAL A 4 -13.91 -2.93 -14.92
C VAL A 4 -12.97 -2.12 -15.80
N ALA A 5 -12.29 -1.14 -15.20
CA ALA A 5 -11.19 -0.46 -15.88
C ALA A 5 -10.22 -1.54 -16.41
N LYS A 6 -9.92 -1.47 -17.72
CA LYS A 6 -8.97 -2.40 -18.35
C LYS A 6 -7.67 -2.36 -17.54
N GLN A 7 -7.12 -3.54 -17.24
CA GLN A 7 -5.92 -3.68 -16.41
C GLN A 7 -4.77 -2.74 -16.86
N SER A 8 -4.63 -2.58 -18.18
CA SER A 8 -3.67 -1.65 -18.81
C SER A 8 -3.83 -0.19 -18.39
N ASP A 9 -5.05 0.28 -18.12
CA ASP A 9 -5.28 1.66 -17.67
C ASP A 9 -4.97 1.82 -16.18
N ARG A 10 -5.13 0.75 -15.39
CA ARG A 10 -4.78 0.75 -13.95
C ARG A 10 -3.27 0.76 -13.74
N ASP A 11 -2.52 0.05 -14.57
CA ASP A 11 -1.06 0.02 -14.50
C ASP A 11 -0.43 1.36 -14.93
N GLN A 12 -1.15 2.18 -15.71
CA GLN A 12 -0.74 3.53 -16.13
C GLN A 12 -1.04 4.61 -15.07
N GLN A 13 -1.79 4.28 -14.02
CA GLN A 13 -2.13 5.23 -12.97
C GLN A 13 -0.93 5.41 -12.02
N THR A 14 -0.58 6.66 -11.71
CA THR A 14 0.42 6.97 -10.69
C THR A 14 0.03 6.31 -9.37
N HIS A 15 0.92 5.47 -8.84
CA HIS A 15 0.76 4.77 -7.57
C HIS A 15 2.09 4.78 -6.81
N ILE A 16 2.02 4.50 -5.51
CA ILE A 16 3.21 4.25 -4.70
C ILE A 16 3.64 2.82 -5.00
N SER A 17 4.84 2.62 -5.53
CA SER A 17 5.39 1.28 -5.83
C SER A 17 6.23 0.71 -4.70
N LYS A 18 6.79 1.57 -3.84
CA LYS A 18 7.59 1.18 -2.67
C LYS A 18 7.45 2.18 -1.54
N LEU A 19 7.26 1.69 -0.32
CA LEU A 19 7.28 2.48 0.90
C LEU A 19 8.43 1.99 1.79
N SER A 20 9.34 2.90 2.15
CA SER A 20 10.44 2.63 3.07
C SER A 20 10.41 3.61 4.22
N LEU A 21 10.31 3.10 5.45
CA LEU A 21 10.22 3.88 6.68
C LEU A 21 11.35 3.47 7.62
N THR A 22 11.99 4.45 8.26
CA THR A 22 13.05 4.22 9.25
C THR A 22 12.79 5.11 10.46
N ASN A 23 12.78 4.53 11.66
CA ASN A 23 12.49 5.22 12.92
C ASN A 23 11.21 6.07 12.86
N PHE A 24 10.15 5.51 12.26
CA PHE A 24 8.87 6.18 12.09
C PHE A 24 7.79 5.52 12.95
N ARG A 25 7.28 6.27 13.93
CA ARG A 25 6.26 5.80 14.88
C ARG A 25 6.68 4.49 15.54
N ASN A 26 5.94 3.41 15.32
CA ASN A 26 6.21 2.08 15.88
C ASN A 26 7.08 1.20 14.96
N TYR A 27 7.58 1.71 13.83
CA TYR A 27 8.48 0.99 12.93
C TYR A 27 9.93 1.45 13.14
N ALA A 28 10.79 0.55 13.64
CA ALA A 28 12.23 0.75 13.58
C ALA A 28 12.71 0.78 12.13
N THR A 29 12.26 -0.18 11.33
CA THR A 29 12.42 -0.24 9.88
C THR A 29 11.22 -0.95 9.24
N LEU A 30 10.81 -0.50 8.06
CA LEU A 30 9.82 -1.16 7.21
C LEU A 30 10.18 -0.94 5.74
N SER A 31 10.08 -1.98 4.91
CA SER A 31 10.14 -1.88 3.46
C SER A 31 9.08 -2.77 2.85
N ILE A 32 8.16 -2.19 2.10
CA ILE A 32 7.12 -2.91 1.37
C ILE A 32 7.06 -2.44 -0.08
N ASP A 33 6.84 -3.39 -0.98
CA ASP A 33 6.54 -3.13 -2.38
C ASP A 33 5.01 -3.18 -2.57
N LEU A 34 4.48 -2.35 -3.45
CA LEU A 34 3.05 -2.13 -3.63
C LEU A 34 2.69 -2.18 -5.12
N ASP A 35 1.60 -2.87 -5.43
CA ASP A 35 1.08 -2.96 -6.78
C ASP A 35 -0.01 -1.88 -7.04
N PRO A 36 -0.25 -1.49 -8.30
CA PRO A 36 -1.38 -0.65 -8.66
C PRO A 36 -2.72 -1.24 -8.19
N GLY A 37 -3.62 -0.36 -7.70
CA GLY A 37 -4.97 -0.73 -7.27
C GLY A 37 -5.17 -0.67 -5.75
N ALA A 38 -6.20 -1.36 -5.25
CA ALA A 38 -6.54 -1.35 -3.84
C ALA A 38 -5.66 -2.34 -3.05
N VAL A 39 -4.93 -1.83 -2.07
CA VAL A 39 -4.10 -2.62 -1.14
C VAL A 39 -4.73 -2.59 0.25
N VAL A 40 -4.84 -3.75 0.89
CA VAL A 40 -5.45 -3.89 2.24
C VAL A 40 -4.40 -4.35 3.24
N PHE A 41 -4.14 -3.53 4.26
CA PHE A 41 -3.33 -3.90 5.41
C PHE A 41 -4.21 -4.53 6.50
N SER A 42 -3.86 -5.73 6.95
CA SER A 42 -4.58 -6.47 7.99
C SER A 42 -3.62 -6.97 9.08
N GLY A 43 -4.17 -7.36 10.23
CA GLY A 43 -3.40 -7.79 11.40
C GLY A 43 -3.96 -7.23 12.71
N ASP A 44 -3.32 -7.59 13.82
CA ASP A 44 -3.81 -7.29 15.18
C ASP A 44 -3.88 -5.80 15.52
N ASN A 45 -4.66 -5.45 16.55
CA ASN A 45 -4.68 -4.09 17.07
C ASN A 45 -3.28 -3.70 17.57
N GLY A 46 -2.84 -2.48 17.27
CA GLY A 46 -1.47 -2.03 17.60
C GLY A 46 -0.38 -2.47 16.62
N ALA A 47 -0.68 -3.27 15.59
CA ALA A 47 0.32 -3.70 14.60
C ALA A 47 0.84 -2.58 13.66
N GLY A 48 0.37 -1.33 13.82
CA GLY A 48 0.85 -0.18 13.04
C GLY A 48 0.12 0.06 11.71
N LYS A 49 -1.03 -0.58 11.47
CA LYS A 49 -1.82 -0.40 10.23
C LYS A 49 -2.24 1.05 9.96
N THR A 50 -2.60 1.81 11.00
CA THR A 50 -2.98 3.25 10.90
C THR A 50 -1.75 4.15 10.75
N ASN A 51 -0.55 3.64 11.02
CA ASN A 51 0.68 4.38 10.86
C ASN A 51 1.23 4.30 9.42
N LEU A 52 0.74 3.33 8.63
CA LEU A 52 0.98 3.22 7.20
C LEU A 52 -0.11 3.96 6.43
#